data_AF-A0A441YCB0-F1
#
_entry.id   AF-A0A441YCB0-F1
#
_cell.length_a   1.000
_cell.length_b   1.000
_cell.length_c   1.000
_cell.angle_alpha   90.00
_cell.angle_beta   90.00
_cell.angle_gamma   90.00
#
_symmetry.space_group_name_H-M   'P 1'
#
loop_
_entity.id
_entity.type
_entity.pdbx_description
1 polymer ?
#
loop_
_entity_poly.entity_id
_entity_poly.type
_entity_poly.pdbx_seq_one_letter_code
_entity_poly.pdbx_strand_id
1 'polypeptide(L)'
;MNDLIRIPCALMRGGTSKGPFFLASDLPSDPAFRDQILLSVMGSGHPLQIDGIGGGNPVTSKVAIVGPASIKGADVDYLFAQVRVDQQIVDISPNCGNMLAAVGPFAIEAGLVPVQGPTTLIRIHNVNTGKLIEAEVPTPNGSVSYLGDAAIDGVPGSAAPIALTFMDAAGARTGQLFPTGKPNEVIDGVSVTCIDCAMPMILLEAEAIGVSGFETAAELNGNKALLERLESLRIAAGERMGMGDVSNQVTPKPVLISRPRADGDINVRYFMPHQCHPS
;
A
#
# COMPACT_ATOMS: atom_id res chain seq x y z
N MET A 1 -20.33 21.14 26.20
CA MET A 1 -19.37 21.52 25.14
C MET A 1 -18.97 20.25 24.43
N ASN A 2 -18.93 20.25 23.10
CA ASN A 2 -18.35 19.12 22.38
C ASN A 2 -16.83 19.19 22.59
N ASP A 3 -16.26 18.19 23.24
CA ASP A 3 -14.83 18.06 23.52
C ASP A 3 -14.06 17.39 22.37
N LEU A 4 -14.75 17.08 21.27
CA LEU A 4 -14.18 16.49 20.06
C LEU A 4 -13.88 17.52 18.96
N ILE A 5 -12.79 17.30 18.24
CA ILE A 5 -12.39 18.03 17.04
C ILE A 5 -13.02 17.37 15.81
N ARG A 6 -13.59 18.17 14.90
CA ARG A 6 -14.14 17.69 13.62
C ARG A 6 -13.09 17.83 12.53
N ILE A 7 -12.88 16.76 11.76
CA ILE A 7 -11.95 16.72 10.63
C ILE A 7 -12.70 16.17 9.41
N PRO A 8 -12.79 16.91 8.29
CA PRO A 8 -13.36 16.38 7.05
C PRO A 8 -12.57 15.17 6.54
N CYS A 9 -13.27 14.15 6.04
CA CYS A 9 -12.64 13.03 5.36
C CYS A 9 -13.59 12.39 4.36
N ALA A 10 -13.03 11.71 3.36
CA ALA A 10 -13.74 10.80 2.48
C ALA A 10 -13.28 9.36 2.77
N LEU A 11 -14.19 8.43 3.04
CA LEU A 11 -13.84 7.02 3.18
C LEU A 11 -13.96 6.36 1.80
N MET A 12 -12.84 5.91 1.22
CA MET A 12 -12.82 5.36 -0.14
C MET A 12 -12.23 3.96 -0.18
N ARG A 13 -12.71 3.16 -1.14
CA ARG A 13 -12.03 1.94 -1.59
C ARG A 13 -11.04 2.33 -2.69
N GLY A 14 -9.77 2.06 -2.49
CA GLY A 14 -8.74 2.11 -3.52
C GLY A 14 -8.27 0.70 -3.84
N GLY A 15 -8.50 0.21 -5.06
CA GLY A 15 -8.20 -1.19 -5.41
C GLY A 15 -8.87 -2.17 -4.44
N THR A 16 -8.09 -3.08 -3.85
CA THR A 16 -8.55 -4.04 -2.83
C THR A 16 -8.36 -3.55 -1.39
N SER A 17 -8.07 -2.26 -1.19
CA SER A 17 -7.91 -1.64 0.13
C SER A 17 -8.96 -0.56 0.42
N LYS A 18 -9.11 -0.18 1.69
CA LYS A 18 -10.04 0.86 2.13
C LYS A 18 -9.40 1.73 3.21
N GLY A 19 -9.70 3.03 3.18
CA GLY A 19 -9.19 3.98 4.17
C GLY A 19 -9.71 5.39 3.99
N PRO A 20 -9.59 6.25 5.01
CA PRO A 20 -9.90 7.67 4.86
C PRO A 20 -8.88 8.38 3.98
N PHE A 21 -9.41 9.34 3.22
CA PHE A 21 -8.70 10.33 2.45
C PHE A 21 -8.91 11.69 3.11
N PHE A 22 -7.82 12.39 3.34
CA PHE A 22 -7.78 13.72 3.92
C PHE A 22 -7.14 14.71 2.95
N LEU A 23 -7.61 15.96 2.97
CA LEU A 23 -6.79 17.05 2.48
C LEU A 23 -5.64 17.30 3.45
N ALA A 24 -4.44 17.53 2.92
CA ALA A 24 -3.28 17.89 3.74
C ALA A 24 -3.53 19.15 4.60
N SER A 25 -4.38 20.07 4.12
CA SER A 25 -4.78 21.29 4.83
C SER A 25 -5.68 21.05 6.05
N ASP A 26 -6.33 19.89 6.12
CA ASP A 26 -7.24 19.52 7.22
C ASP A 26 -6.51 18.82 8.38
N LEU A 27 -5.22 18.52 8.19
CA LEU A 27 -4.37 17.88 9.18
C LEU A 27 -3.27 18.84 9.66
N PRO A 28 -2.75 18.66 10.88
CA PRO A 28 -1.58 19.39 11.34
C PRO A 28 -0.36 19.14 10.47
N SER A 29 0.45 20.19 10.27
CA SER A 29 1.73 20.08 9.58
C SER A 29 2.81 19.38 10.41
N ASP A 30 2.69 19.39 11.74
CA ASP A 30 3.58 18.64 12.63
C ASP A 30 3.32 17.12 12.51
N PRO A 31 4.31 16.32 12.07
CA PRO A 31 4.14 14.88 11.88
C PRO A 31 3.71 14.14 13.14
N ALA A 32 4.23 14.52 14.31
CA ALA A 32 3.89 13.86 15.56
C ALA A 32 2.41 14.06 15.92
N PHE A 33 1.91 15.30 15.79
CA PHE A 33 0.50 15.58 16.06
C PHE A 33 -0.43 15.02 14.97
N ARG A 34 -0.02 15.05 13.70
CA ARG A 34 -0.71 14.34 12.61
C ARG A 34 -0.88 12.86 12.95
N ASP A 35 0.21 12.18 13.33
CA ASP A 35 0.18 10.75 13.60
C ASP A 35 -0.73 10.41 14.78
N GLN A 36 -0.74 11.23 15.85
CA GLN A 36 -1.69 11.09 16.95
C GLN A 36 -3.16 11.18 16.48
N ILE A 37 -3.47 12.12 15.58
CA ILE A 37 -4.80 12.23 14.98
C ILE A 37 -5.12 10.97 14.16
N LEU A 38 -4.19 10.49 13.32
CA LEU A 38 -4.43 9.30 12.52
C LEU A 38 -4.67 8.05 13.39
N LEU A 39 -3.93 7.90 14.49
CA LEU A 39 -4.14 6.83 15.46
C LEU A 39 -5.53 6.89 16.07
N SER A 40 -5.98 8.08 16.49
CA SER A 40 -7.30 8.31 17.06
C SER A 40 -8.42 8.05 16.05
N VAL A 41 -8.35 8.66 14.85
CA VAL A 41 -9.32 8.46 13.77
C VAL A 41 -9.50 6.99 13.44
N MET A 42 -8.39 6.25 13.36
CA MET A 42 -8.41 4.84 12.98
C MET A 42 -8.71 3.91 14.15
N GLY A 43 -8.83 4.38 15.40
CA GLY A 43 -9.06 3.51 16.56
C GLY A 43 -7.90 2.53 16.82
N SER A 44 -6.67 2.93 16.49
CA SER A 44 -5.48 2.08 16.58
C SER A 44 -5.13 1.69 18.03
N GLY A 45 -4.63 0.46 18.22
CA GLY A 45 -4.37 -0.15 19.53
C GLY A 45 -5.45 -1.11 19.98
N HIS A 46 -6.45 -1.39 19.13
CA HIS A 46 -7.52 -2.34 19.41
C HIS A 46 -7.75 -3.27 18.19
N PRO A 47 -7.86 -4.60 18.35
CA PRO A 47 -8.01 -5.53 17.22
C PRO A 47 -9.20 -5.24 16.29
N LEU A 48 -10.29 -4.71 16.84
CA LEU A 48 -11.47 -4.31 16.07
C LEU A 48 -11.45 -2.85 15.61
N GLN A 49 -10.51 -2.04 16.09
CA GLN A 49 -10.50 -0.58 15.88
C GLN A 49 -11.85 0.08 16.25
N ILE A 50 -12.46 -0.40 17.34
CA ILE A 50 -13.88 -0.17 17.67
C ILE A 50 -14.24 1.30 17.94
N ASP A 51 -13.25 2.11 18.35
CA ASP A 51 -13.41 3.53 18.65
C ASP A 51 -12.90 4.43 17.50
N GLY A 52 -12.92 3.90 16.28
CA GLY A 52 -12.50 4.61 15.07
C GLY A 52 -13.10 4.02 13.80
N ILE A 53 -12.64 4.50 12.65
CA ILE A 53 -13.14 4.08 11.34
C ILE A 53 -12.31 2.96 10.69
N GLY A 54 -11.24 2.52 11.36
CA GLY A 54 -10.44 1.38 10.93
C GLY A 54 -11.25 0.09 10.96
N GLY A 55 -10.97 -0.82 10.02
CA GLY A 55 -11.74 -2.05 9.89
C GLY A 55 -11.17 -3.27 10.62
N GLY A 56 -10.20 -3.09 11.52
CA GLY A 56 -9.56 -4.19 12.27
C GLY A 56 -8.67 -5.10 11.41
N ASN A 57 -8.31 -4.68 10.20
CA ASN A 57 -7.45 -5.43 9.28
C ASN A 57 -6.45 -4.48 8.58
N PRO A 58 -5.20 -4.90 8.29
CA PRO A 58 -4.24 -4.07 7.59
C PRO A 58 -4.73 -3.49 6.25
N VAL A 59 -5.60 -4.19 5.50
CA VAL A 59 -6.15 -3.69 4.22
C VAL A 59 -7.23 -2.61 4.41
N THR A 60 -7.79 -2.50 5.61
CA THR A 60 -8.82 -1.52 6.01
C THR A 60 -8.33 -0.54 7.08
N SER A 61 -7.02 -0.49 7.34
CA SER A 61 -6.36 0.40 8.29
C SER A 61 -5.27 1.25 7.61
N LYS A 62 -5.67 1.95 6.55
CA LYS A 62 -4.81 2.72 5.66
C LYS A 62 -5.29 4.16 5.59
N VAL A 63 -4.38 5.11 5.40
CA VAL A 63 -4.73 6.53 5.25
C VAL A 63 -4.05 7.09 4.00
N ALA A 64 -4.77 7.95 3.28
CA ALA A 64 -4.24 8.77 2.21
C ALA A 64 -4.37 10.25 2.57
N ILE A 65 -3.28 10.99 2.44
CA ILE A 65 -3.26 12.43 2.63
C ILE A 65 -2.88 13.04 1.28
N VAL A 66 -3.75 13.90 0.76
CA VAL A 66 -3.62 14.45 -0.59
C VAL A 66 -3.61 15.97 -0.51
N GLY A 67 -2.73 16.61 -1.26
CA GLY A 67 -2.60 18.06 -1.26
C GLY A 67 -2.03 18.60 -2.58
N PRO A 68 -1.83 19.93 -2.67
CA PRO A 68 -1.18 20.54 -3.82
C PRO A 68 0.21 19.92 -4.06
N ALA A 69 0.62 19.82 -5.32
CA ALA A 69 1.95 19.31 -5.67
C ALA A 69 3.08 20.15 -5.04
N SER A 70 4.07 19.46 -4.47
CA SER A 70 5.31 20.08 -3.95
C SER A 70 6.46 20.09 -4.96
N ILE A 71 6.31 19.37 -6.07
CA ILE A 71 7.34 19.26 -7.12
C ILE A 71 6.82 19.65 -8.49
N LYS A 72 7.72 20.10 -9.37
CA LYS A 72 7.38 20.39 -10.76
C LYS A 72 7.01 19.11 -11.49
N GLY A 73 5.93 19.15 -12.25
CA GLY A 73 5.48 18.04 -13.09
C GLY A 73 4.49 17.10 -12.39
N ALA A 74 4.14 17.36 -11.12
CA ALA A 74 3.00 16.75 -10.47
C ALA A 74 1.82 17.72 -10.42
N ASP A 75 0.61 17.18 -10.39
CA ASP A 75 -0.63 17.90 -10.17
C ASP A 75 -1.03 17.87 -8.70
N VAL A 76 -0.78 16.76 -8.01
CA VAL A 76 -1.01 16.59 -6.57
C VAL A 76 0.10 15.80 -5.87
N ASP A 77 0.24 16.06 -4.58
CA ASP A 77 1.02 15.24 -3.67
C ASP A 77 0.13 14.20 -3.00
N TYR A 78 0.67 13.00 -2.81
CA TYR A 78 0.05 11.89 -2.10
C TYR A 78 1.02 11.31 -1.07
N LEU A 79 0.64 11.39 0.21
CA LEU A 79 1.31 10.71 1.30
C LEU A 79 0.45 9.53 1.78
N PHE A 80 0.99 8.33 1.68
CA PHE A 80 0.42 7.13 2.28
C PHE A 80 0.84 6.98 3.74
N ALA A 81 -0.06 6.51 4.59
CA ALA A 81 0.27 6.05 5.92
C ALA A 81 -0.42 4.72 6.23
N GLN A 82 0.36 3.73 6.66
CA GLN A 82 -0.18 2.50 7.23
C GLN A 82 -0.34 2.71 8.73
N VAL A 83 -1.59 2.62 9.22
CA VAL A 83 -1.86 2.64 10.66
C VAL A 83 -1.92 1.20 11.15
N ARG A 84 -1.09 0.84 12.13
CA ARG A 84 -1.09 -0.50 12.71
C ARG A 84 -2.38 -0.72 13.52
N VAL A 85 -2.96 -1.90 13.43
CA VAL A 85 -4.28 -2.20 14.02
C VAL A 85 -4.17 -2.31 15.54
N ASP A 86 -3.24 -3.12 16.01
CA ASP A 86 -3.05 -3.53 17.41
C ASP A 86 -1.93 -2.76 18.13
N GLN A 87 -1.21 -1.91 17.41
CA GLN A 87 -0.09 -1.12 17.92
C GLN A 87 -0.31 0.34 17.55
N GLN A 88 -0.06 1.27 18.47
CA GLN A 88 -0.21 2.71 18.24
C GLN A 88 0.97 3.27 17.42
N ILE A 89 1.09 2.80 16.18
CA ILE A 89 2.19 3.14 15.25
C ILE A 89 1.60 3.54 13.89
N VAL A 90 2.10 4.65 13.36
CA VAL A 90 1.89 5.09 11.98
C VAL A 90 3.19 4.86 11.21
N ASP A 91 3.12 4.11 10.11
CA ASP A 91 4.25 3.85 9.22
C ASP A 91 4.01 4.56 7.87
N ILE A 92 4.81 5.60 7.61
CA ILE A 92 4.81 6.38 6.36
C ILE A 92 5.93 5.97 5.40
N SER A 93 6.62 4.86 5.68
CA SER A 93 7.72 4.40 4.87
C SER A 93 7.34 3.65 3.57
N PRO A 94 6.20 2.96 3.45
CA PRO A 94 5.77 2.35 2.18
C PRO A 94 4.96 3.32 1.31
N ASN A 95 4.86 3.01 0.01
CA ASN A 95 3.72 3.41 -0.84
C ASN A 95 2.59 2.35 -0.77
N CYS A 96 1.38 2.69 -1.24
CA CYS A 96 0.31 1.73 -1.46
C CYS A 96 -0.36 1.96 -2.83
N GLY A 97 -0.08 1.09 -3.80
CA GLY A 97 -0.68 1.14 -5.13
C GLY A 97 -2.20 0.99 -5.13
N ASN A 98 -2.76 0.25 -4.16
CA ASN A 98 -4.21 0.13 -4.00
C ASN A 98 -4.85 1.48 -3.61
N MET A 99 -4.38 2.11 -2.53
CA MET A 99 -4.92 3.41 -2.11
C MET A 99 -4.66 4.50 -3.16
N LEU A 100 -3.55 4.42 -3.89
CA LEU A 100 -3.23 5.32 -5.01
C LEU A 100 -4.34 5.37 -6.07
N ALA A 101 -5.05 4.27 -6.33
CA ALA A 101 -6.14 4.23 -7.29
C ALA A 101 -7.28 5.22 -6.98
N ALA A 102 -7.48 5.58 -5.71
CA ALA A 102 -8.52 6.53 -5.31
C ALA A 102 -8.00 7.98 -5.17
N VAL A 103 -6.70 8.23 -5.30
CA VAL A 103 -6.12 9.59 -5.20
C VAL A 103 -6.61 10.50 -6.32
N GLY A 104 -6.62 10.01 -7.56
CA GLY A 104 -7.09 10.78 -8.72
C GLY A 104 -8.56 11.23 -8.59
N PRO A 105 -9.51 10.29 -8.36
CA PRO A 105 -10.90 10.63 -8.05
C PRO A 105 -11.05 11.63 -6.90
N PHE A 106 -10.37 11.40 -5.77
CA PHE A 106 -10.40 12.30 -4.62
C PHE A 106 -9.91 13.70 -4.96
N ALA A 107 -8.80 13.81 -5.70
CA ALA A 107 -8.22 15.10 -6.09
C ALA A 107 -9.17 15.92 -6.98
N ILE A 108 -9.92 15.27 -7.88
CA ILE A 108 -10.92 15.95 -8.71
C ILE A 108 -12.08 16.43 -7.84
N GLU A 109 -12.66 15.55 -7.02
CA GLU A 109 -13.83 15.91 -6.20
C GLU A 109 -13.52 16.93 -5.11
N ALA A 110 -12.30 16.91 -4.57
CA ALA A 110 -11.81 17.90 -3.61
C ALA A 110 -11.39 19.23 -4.28
N GLY A 111 -11.49 19.33 -5.62
CA GLY A 111 -11.18 20.56 -6.36
C GLY A 111 -9.70 20.87 -6.50
N LEU A 112 -8.80 19.90 -6.25
CA LEU A 112 -7.36 20.07 -6.43
C LEU A 112 -6.97 19.99 -7.91
N VAL A 113 -7.70 19.22 -8.70
CA VAL A 113 -7.44 19.02 -10.14
C VAL A 113 -8.74 19.27 -10.94
N PRO A 114 -8.74 20.16 -11.94
CA PRO A 114 -9.90 20.35 -12.79
C PRO A 114 -10.08 19.16 -13.73
N VAL A 115 -11.33 18.85 -14.07
CA VAL A 115 -11.65 17.82 -15.07
C VAL A 115 -11.13 18.21 -16.45
N GLN A 116 -10.52 17.25 -17.16
CA GLN A 116 -9.97 17.41 -18.50
C GLN A 116 -10.61 16.42 -19.47
N GLY A 117 -11.67 16.83 -20.16
CA GLY A 117 -12.36 15.97 -21.13
C GLY A 117 -13.01 14.72 -20.49
N PRO A 118 -13.26 13.66 -21.28
CA PRO A 118 -13.93 12.45 -20.80
C PRO A 118 -13.05 11.56 -19.91
N THR A 119 -11.73 11.77 -19.92
CA THR A 119 -10.76 11.08 -19.06
C THR A 119 -9.73 12.11 -18.61
N THR A 120 -9.61 12.33 -17.31
CA THR A 120 -8.65 13.26 -16.73
C THR A 120 -7.36 12.52 -16.39
N LEU A 121 -6.25 12.93 -17.00
CA LEU A 121 -4.91 12.46 -16.68
C LEU A 121 -4.36 13.28 -15.50
N ILE A 122 -3.88 12.60 -14.46
CA ILE A 122 -3.36 13.22 -13.24
C ILE A 122 -1.98 12.67 -12.93
N ARG A 123 -1.00 13.56 -12.77
CA ARG A 123 0.34 13.23 -12.28
C ARG A 123 0.38 13.33 -10.76
N ILE A 124 0.55 12.19 -10.11
CA ILE A 124 0.58 12.07 -8.66
C ILE A 124 2.03 11.91 -8.22
N HIS A 125 2.51 12.82 -7.38
CA HIS A 125 3.77 12.65 -6.67
C HIS A 125 3.53 11.88 -5.38
N ASN A 126 4.08 10.66 -5.29
CA ASN A 126 4.05 9.89 -4.06
C ASN A 126 5.17 10.37 -3.12
N VAL A 127 4.79 11.08 -2.07
CA VAL A 127 5.71 11.71 -1.10
C VAL A 127 6.56 10.66 -0.37
N ASN A 128 6.04 9.44 -0.18
CA ASN A 128 6.78 8.37 0.50
C ASN A 128 8.05 7.94 -0.27
N THR A 129 7.97 7.92 -1.61
CA THR A 129 9.02 7.37 -2.49
C THR A 129 9.65 8.39 -3.44
N GLY A 130 9.08 9.59 -3.52
CA GLY A 130 9.48 10.62 -4.49
C GLY A 130 9.13 10.30 -5.94
N LYS A 131 8.42 9.19 -6.19
CA LYS A 131 8.10 8.73 -7.55
C LYS A 131 6.84 9.40 -8.09
N LEU A 132 6.80 9.55 -9.42
CA LEU A 132 5.64 10.03 -10.17
C LEU A 132 4.83 8.85 -10.72
N ILE A 133 3.52 8.94 -10.57
CA ILE A 133 2.55 8.01 -11.13
C ILE A 133 1.52 8.79 -11.94
N GLU A 134 1.22 8.35 -13.14
CA GLU A 134 0.11 8.88 -13.92
C GLU A 134 -1.15 8.07 -13.65
N ALA A 135 -2.26 8.75 -13.34
CA ALA A 135 -3.57 8.16 -13.14
C ALA A 135 -4.52 8.66 -14.22
N GLU A 136 -5.15 7.74 -14.95
CA GLU A 136 -6.22 8.05 -15.89
C GLU A 136 -7.57 7.83 -15.20
N VAL A 137 -8.28 8.92 -14.92
CA VAL A 137 -9.56 8.88 -14.21
C VAL A 137 -10.70 9.14 -15.19
N PRO A 138 -11.67 8.21 -15.32
CA PRO A 138 -12.86 8.43 -16.13
C PRO A 138 -13.68 9.61 -15.60
N THR A 139 -13.85 10.64 -16.44
CA THR A 139 -14.60 11.85 -16.13
C THR A 139 -15.65 12.20 -17.19
N PRO A 140 -16.50 11.25 -17.63
CA PRO A 140 -17.54 11.54 -18.60
C PRO A 140 -18.49 12.62 -18.06
N ASN A 141 -18.97 13.50 -18.94
CA ASN A 141 -19.89 14.59 -18.59
C ASN A 141 -19.34 15.60 -17.57
N GLY A 142 -18.02 15.68 -17.38
CA GLY A 142 -17.41 16.69 -16.52
C GLY A 142 -17.34 16.32 -15.03
N SER A 143 -17.54 15.05 -14.68
CA SER A 143 -17.47 14.55 -13.30
C SER A 143 -16.88 13.15 -13.23
N VAL A 144 -16.24 12.79 -12.11
CA VAL A 144 -15.71 11.44 -11.89
C VAL A 144 -16.82 10.38 -12.07
N SER A 145 -16.51 9.31 -12.80
CA SER A 145 -17.36 8.13 -12.88
C SER A 145 -16.73 6.98 -12.10
N TYR A 146 -17.49 6.40 -11.17
CA TYR A 146 -17.11 5.19 -10.44
C TYR A 146 -17.74 3.93 -11.01
N LEU A 147 -18.79 4.07 -11.84
CA LEU A 147 -19.49 2.96 -12.46
C LEU A 147 -18.86 2.64 -13.82
N GLY A 148 -18.73 1.34 -14.08
CA GLY A 148 -18.13 0.78 -15.29
C GLY A 148 -18.19 -0.74 -15.27
N ASP A 149 -17.56 -1.36 -16.26
CA ASP A 149 -17.57 -2.80 -16.52
C ASP A 149 -16.26 -3.51 -16.13
N ALA A 150 -15.25 -2.77 -15.66
CA ALA A 150 -14.01 -3.35 -15.19
C ALA A 150 -14.22 -4.06 -13.84
N ALA A 151 -13.62 -5.23 -13.69
CA ALA A 151 -13.61 -6.00 -12.45
C ALA A 151 -12.16 -6.26 -12.01
N ILE A 152 -11.96 -6.38 -10.70
CA ILE A 152 -10.69 -6.80 -10.09
C ILE A 152 -10.98 -7.88 -9.06
N ASP A 153 -10.08 -8.85 -8.94
CA ASP A 153 -10.21 -9.90 -7.94
C ASP A 153 -10.23 -9.31 -6.52
N GLY A 154 -11.01 -9.93 -5.62
CA GLY A 154 -11.18 -9.48 -4.24
C GLY A 154 -12.23 -8.37 -4.05
N VAL A 155 -12.83 -7.83 -5.11
CA VAL A 155 -13.93 -6.86 -5.01
C VAL A 155 -15.17 -7.36 -5.77
N PRO A 156 -16.33 -7.50 -5.11
CA PRO A 156 -17.56 -7.88 -5.78
C PRO A 156 -18.04 -6.82 -6.79
N GLY A 157 -18.54 -7.27 -7.94
CA GLY A 157 -19.15 -6.41 -8.96
C GLY A 157 -18.12 -5.77 -9.91
N SER A 158 -18.52 -4.66 -10.53
CA SER A 158 -17.70 -3.91 -11.48
C SER A 158 -17.67 -2.43 -11.15
N ALA A 159 -16.64 -1.74 -11.63
CA ALA A 159 -16.43 -0.31 -11.45
C ALA A 159 -15.75 0.29 -12.69
N ALA A 160 -15.64 1.62 -12.73
CA ALA A 160 -14.87 2.30 -13.75
C ALA A 160 -13.37 1.94 -13.60
N PRO A 161 -12.66 1.66 -14.71
CA PRO A 161 -11.22 1.39 -14.66
C PRO A 161 -10.44 2.67 -14.33
N ILE A 162 -9.40 2.54 -13.52
CA ILE A 162 -8.41 3.59 -13.28
C ILE A 162 -7.06 3.00 -13.65
N ALA A 163 -6.48 3.50 -14.75
CA ALA A 163 -5.15 3.07 -15.17
C ALA A 163 -4.10 3.82 -14.33
N LEU A 164 -3.13 3.09 -13.77
CA LEU A 164 -2.03 3.64 -13.00
C LEU A 164 -0.71 3.27 -13.69
N THR A 165 0.02 4.29 -14.15
CA THR A 165 1.31 4.12 -14.84
C THR A 165 2.44 4.62 -13.96
N PHE A 166 3.26 3.69 -13.46
CA PHE A 166 4.45 4.01 -12.67
C PHE A 166 5.60 4.39 -13.61
N MET A 167 5.94 5.67 -13.65
CA MET A 167 6.89 6.22 -14.64
C MET A 167 8.33 5.76 -14.39
N ASP A 168 8.71 5.63 -13.11
CA ASP A 168 9.98 5.06 -12.67
C ASP A 168 9.76 4.32 -11.34
N ALA A 169 9.60 3.00 -11.42
CA ALA A 169 9.37 2.17 -10.25
C ALA A 169 10.67 1.72 -9.58
N ALA A 170 11.82 1.77 -10.26
CA ALA A 170 13.04 1.15 -9.75
C ALA A 170 13.62 1.91 -8.55
N GLY A 171 14.06 1.15 -7.54
CA GLY A 171 14.77 1.69 -6.39
C GLY A 171 13.97 2.72 -5.60
N ALA A 172 12.66 2.52 -5.44
CA ALA A 172 11.74 3.47 -4.80
C ALA A 172 12.17 3.86 -3.38
N ARG A 173 12.90 2.99 -2.68
CA ARG A 173 13.40 3.25 -1.33
C ARG A 173 14.91 3.06 -1.18
N THR A 174 15.48 2.15 -1.95
CA THR A 174 16.88 1.74 -1.88
C THR A 174 17.76 2.37 -2.97
N GLY A 175 17.14 3.04 -3.94
CA GLY A 175 17.82 3.65 -5.08
C GLY A 175 18.28 2.67 -6.17
N GLN A 176 18.09 1.36 -6.00
CA GLN A 176 18.48 0.34 -6.97
C GLN A 176 17.38 -0.71 -7.17
N LEU A 177 17.24 -1.27 -8.37
CA LEU A 177 16.30 -2.36 -8.62
C LEU A 177 16.66 -3.62 -7.81
N PHE A 178 17.95 -3.94 -7.72
CA PHE A 178 18.48 -5.05 -6.93
C PHE A 178 19.41 -4.48 -5.83
N PRO A 179 18.89 -4.19 -4.64
CA PRO A 179 19.64 -3.45 -3.62
C PRO A 179 20.90 -4.18 -3.12
N THR A 180 20.93 -5.51 -3.26
CA THR A 180 22.07 -6.34 -2.88
C THR A 180 23.09 -6.51 -4.01
N GLY A 181 22.86 -5.86 -5.15
CA GLY A 181 23.70 -5.92 -6.35
C GLY A 181 23.58 -7.22 -7.15
N LYS A 182 22.69 -8.14 -6.75
CA LYS A 182 22.50 -9.45 -7.39
C LYS A 182 21.02 -9.73 -7.64
N PRO A 183 20.66 -10.38 -8.76
CA PRO A 183 19.28 -10.78 -9.00
C PRO A 183 18.82 -11.94 -8.09
N ASN A 184 19.76 -12.65 -7.46
CA ASN A 184 19.47 -13.76 -6.55
C ASN A 184 20.61 -13.94 -5.54
N GLU A 185 20.27 -14.35 -4.31
CA GLU A 185 21.23 -14.74 -3.28
C GLU A 185 20.67 -15.81 -2.34
N VAL A 186 21.51 -16.34 -1.44
CA VAL A 186 21.08 -17.31 -0.42
C VAL A 186 21.12 -16.67 0.97
N ILE A 187 19.99 -16.72 1.67
CA ILE A 187 19.82 -16.26 3.06
C ILE A 187 19.33 -17.47 3.86
N ASP A 188 20.08 -17.86 4.89
CA ASP A 188 19.79 -19.02 5.75
C ASP A 188 19.47 -20.31 4.97
N GLY A 189 20.14 -20.54 3.83
CA GLY A 189 19.93 -21.74 3.00
C GLY A 189 18.75 -21.65 2.03
N VAL A 190 18.03 -20.53 1.98
CA VAL A 190 16.92 -20.28 1.04
C VAL A 190 17.39 -19.33 -0.06
N SER A 191 17.08 -19.66 -1.31
CA SER A 191 17.30 -18.78 -2.47
C SER A 191 16.26 -17.65 -2.45
N VAL A 192 16.71 -16.41 -2.47
CA VAL A 192 15.89 -15.20 -2.33
C VAL A 192 16.30 -14.17 -3.39
N THR A 193 15.31 -13.48 -3.94
CA THR A 193 15.51 -12.26 -4.73
C THR A 193 15.12 -11.04 -3.89
N CYS A 194 16.08 -10.17 -3.60
CA CYS A 194 15.84 -8.88 -2.96
C CYS A 194 15.64 -7.83 -4.06
N ILE A 195 14.44 -7.31 -4.21
CA ILE A 195 14.07 -6.38 -5.28
C ILE A 195 13.37 -5.15 -4.73
N ASP A 196 13.63 -3.98 -5.31
CA ASP A 196 12.92 -2.75 -5.01
C ASP A 196 12.38 -2.15 -6.32
N CYS A 197 11.14 -2.48 -6.62
CA CYS A 197 10.38 -1.98 -7.76
C CYS A 197 9.00 -1.56 -7.28
N ALA A 198 8.79 -0.25 -7.13
CA ALA A 198 7.69 0.43 -6.42
C ALA A 198 7.63 0.14 -4.90
N MET A 199 8.13 -1.01 -4.46
CA MET A 199 8.19 -1.45 -3.08
C MET A 199 9.38 -2.41 -2.88
N PRO A 200 10.13 -2.33 -1.77
CA PRO A 200 11.08 -3.36 -1.38
C PRO A 200 10.40 -4.68 -1.04
N MET A 201 10.85 -5.76 -1.66
CA MET A 201 10.30 -7.11 -1.49
C MET A 201 11.42 -8.15 -1.41
N ILE A 202 11.10 -9.26 -0.75
CA ILE A 202 11.86 -10.50 -0.85
C ILE A 202 10.98 -11.53 -1.56
N LEU A 203 11.49 -12.10 -2.65
CA LEU A 203 10.80 -13.14 -3.42
C LEU A 203 11.50 -14.47 -3.18
N LEU A 204 10.74 -15.51 -2.85
CA LEU A 204 11.25 -16.85 -2.59
C LEU A 204 10.23 -17.91 -2.98
N GLU A 205 10.71 -19.05 -3.45
CA GLU A 205 9.85 -20.19 -3.81
C GLU A 205 9.12 -20.71 -2.56
N ALA A 206 7.82 -20.93 -2.67
CA ALA A 206 6.97 -21.42 -1.59
C ALA A 206 7.50 -22.78 -1.04
N GLU A 207 7.90 -23.67 -1.95
CA GLU A 207 8.39 -25.00 -1.60
C GLU A 207 9.71 -24.96 -0.80
N ALA A 208 10.52 -23.91 -1.00
CA ALA A 208 11.79 -23.74 -0.28
C ALA A 208 11.61 -23.49 1.22
N ILE A 209 10.39 -23.16 1.66
CA ILE A 209 10.03 -22.98 3.07
C ILE A 209 8.87 -23.89 3.49
N GLY A 210 8.62 -24.97 2.72
CA GLY A 210 7.75 -26.06 3.13
C GLY A 210 6.25 -25.83 2.90
N VAL A 211 5.87 -24.91 2.01
CA VAL A 211 4.46 -24.71 1.61
C VAL A 211 4.30 -24.80 0.09
N SER A 212 3.08 -25.07 -0.37
CA SER A 212 2.80 -25.21 -1.80
C SER A 212 2.58 -23.86 -2.51
N GLY A 213 2.27 -22.81 -1.74
CA GLY A 213 1.86 -21.49 -2.24
C GLY A 213 0.37 -21.41 -2.56
N PHE A 214 -0.40 -22.47 -2.36
CA PHE A 214 -1.83 -22.53 -2.65
C PHE A 214 -2.72 -22.57 -1.41
N GLU A 215 -2.11 -22.61 -0.23
CA GLU A 215 -2.79 -22.45 1.03
C GLU A 215 -3.60 -21.14 1.03
N THR A 216 -4.71 -21.15 1.74
CA THR A 216 -5.49 -19.96 2.02
C THR A 216 -4.70 -18.99 2.91
N ALA A 217 -5.04 -17.71 2.86
CA ALA A 217 -4.44 -16.72 3.77
C ALA A 217 -4.62 -17.12 5.24
N ALA A 218 -5.75 -17.75 5.60
CA ALA A 218 -6.02 -18.23 6.95
C ALA A 218 -5.07 -19.37 7.38
N GLU A 219 -4.83 -20.35 6.49
CA GLU A 219 -3.89 -21.44 6.75
C GLU A 219 -2.45 -20.92 6.93
N LEU A 220 -2.02 -19.99 6.07
CA LEU A 220 -0.70 -19.36 6.17
C LEU A 220 -0.55 -18.54 7.46
N ASN A 221 -1.57 -17.75 7.81
CA ASN A 221 -1.59 -16.96 9.04
C ASN A 221 -1.66 -17.83 10.31
N GLY A 222 -2.19 -19.05 10.21
CA GLY A 222 -2.21 -20.02 11.30
C GLY A 222 -0.88 -20.76 11.49
N ASN A 223 0.02 -20.72 10.51
CA ASN A 223 1.28 -21.46 10.54
C ASN A 223 2.41 -20.64 11.20
N LYS A 224 2.53 -20.75 12.52
CA LYS A 224 3.53 -20.00 13.31
C LYS A 224 4.97 -20.23 12.86
N ALA A 225 5.34 -21.49 12.57
CA ALA A 225 6.70 -21.83 12.15
C ALA A 225 7.06 -21.18 10.81
N LEU A 226 6.11 -21.13 9.87
CA LEU A 226 6.27 -20.40 8.61
C LEU A 226 6.48 -18.91 8.84
N LEU A 227 5.64 -18.29 9.67
CA LEU A 227 5.70 -16.85 9.95
C LEU A 227 7.02 -16.45 10.64
N GLU A 228 7.48 -17.25 11.61
CA GLU A 228 8.78 -17.05 12.27
C GLU A 228 9.94 -17.18 11.27
N ARG A 229 9.86 -18.17 10.37
CA ARG A 229 10.87 -18.37 9.32
C ARG A 229 10.90 -17.22 8.32
N LEU A 230 9.74 -16.75 7.87
CA LEU A 230 9.61 -15.61 6.97
C LEU A 230 10.15 -14.33 7.62
N GLU A 231 9.86 -14.11 8.90
CA GLU A 231 10.34 -12.93 9.61
C GLU A 231 11.85 -12.90 9.76
N SER A 232 12.47 -14.05 10.10
CA SER A 232 13.93 -14.17 10.15
C SER A 232 14.58 -13.83 8.80
N LEU A 233 14.02 -14.36 7.69
CA LEU A 233 14.51 -14.06 6.35
C LEU A 233 14.32 -12.59 5.98
N ARG A 234 13.18 -11.99 6.36
CA ARG A 234 12.85 -10.58 6.12
C ARG A 234 13.81 -9.63 6.83
N ILE A 235 14.13 -9.88 8.10
CA ILE A 235 15.07 -9.07 8.87
C ILE A 235 16.46 -9.14 8.24
N ALA A 236 16.96 -10.35 7.98
CA ALA A 236 18.27 -10.54 7.36
C ALA A 236 18.37 -9.91 5.95
N ALA A 237 17.30 -9.99 5.16
CA ALA A 237 17.25 -9.33 3.86
C ALA A 237 17.19 -7.80 3.99
N GLY A 238 16.43 -7.25 4.95
CA GLY A 238 16.36 -5.82 5.21
C GLY A 238 17.74 -5.21 5.49
N GLU A 239 18.55 -5.88 6.30
CA GLU A 239 19.95 -5.47 6.54
C GLU A 239 20.77 -5.46 5.24
N ARG A 240 20.70 -6.53 4.45
CA ARG A 240 21.43 -6.68 3.18
C ARG A 240 20.99 -5.67 2.11
N MET A 241 19.71 -5.29 2.11
CA MET A 241 19.15 -4.28 1.23
C MET A 241 19.52 -2.85 1.64
N GLY A 242 20.25 -2.67 2.75
CA GLY A 242 20.63 -1.36 3.27
C GLY A 242 19.49 -0.63 3.99
N MET A 243 18.44 -1.34 4.40
CA MET A 243 17.27 -0.76 5.07
C MET A 243 17.41 -0.68 6.60
N GLY A 244 18.50 -1.23 7.15
CA GLY A 244 18.75 -1.31 8.59
C GLY A 244 17.85 -2.30 9.31
N ASP A 245 17.54 -2.03 10.59
CA ASP A 245 16.61 -2.84 11.37
C ASP A 245 15.17 -2.59 10.91
N VAL A 246 14.57 -3.62 10.31
CA VAL A 246 13.22 -3.59 9.75
C VAL A 246 12.17 -4.22 10.67
N SER A 247 12.52 -4.60 11.91
CA SER A 247 11.62 -5.31 12.85
C SER A 247 10.31 -4.56 13.10
N ASN A 248 10.36 -3.23 13.17
CA ASN A 248 9.18 -2.37 13.35
C ASN A 248 8.71 -1.70 12.05
N GLN A 249 9.25 -2.11 10.90
CA GLN A 249 8.89 -1.57 9.58
C GLN A 249 7.99 -2.53 8.84
N VAL A 250 7.08 -2.02 8.00
CA VAL A 250 6.21 -2.88 7.18
C VAL A 250 6.86 -3.38 5.89
N THR A 251 8.15 -3.12 5.67
CA THR A 251 8.94 -3.49 4.49
C THR A 251 10.30 -4.06 4.89
N PRO A 252 10.96 -4.90 4.07
CA PRO A 252 10.50 -5.40 2.78
C PRO A 252 9.33 -6.39 2.92
N LYS A 253 8.59 -6.61 1.85
CA LYS A 253 7.42 -7.49 1.82
C LYS A 253 7.85 -8.91 1.43
N PRO A 254 7.61 -9.93 2.28
CA PRO A 254 7.82 -11.31 1.87
C PRO A 254 6.78 -11.75 0.85
N VAL A 255 7.24 -12.37 -0.23
CA VAL A 255 6.38 -12.89 -1.30
C VAL A 255 6.80 -14.31 -1.62
N LEU A 256 5.89 -15.26 -1.37
CA LEU A 256 6.06 -16.63 -1.79
C LEU A 256 5.60 -16.76 -3.23
N ILE A 257 6.43 -17.36 -4.07
CA ILE A 257 6.10 -17.63 -5.47
C ILE A 257 5.93 -19.13 -5.68
N SER A 258 5.02 -19.50 -6.58
CA SER A 258 4.90 -20.86 -7.09
C SER A 258 4.33 -20.84 -8.51
N ARG A 259 4.34 -22.01 -9.15
CA ARG A 259 3.76 -22.17 -10.50
C ARG A 259 2.27 -21.81 -10.50
N PRO A 260 1.75 -21.23 -11.59
CA PRO A 260 0.31 -20.96 -11.71
C PRO A 260 -0.49 -22.27 -11.79
N ARG A 261 -1.75 -22.25 -11.33
CA ARG A 261 -2.73 -23.35 -11.47
C ARG A 261 -3.77 -23.13 -12.58
N ALA A 262 -3.94 -21.88 -13.00
CA ALA A 262 -4.87 -21.46 -14.04
C ALA A 262 -4.10 -20.72 -15.14
N ASP A 263 -4.79 -19.98 -16.01
CA ASP A 263 -4.22 -19.27 -17.17
C ASP A 263 -3.34 -18.04 -16.81
N GLY A 264 -2.77 -17.99 -15.60
CA GLY A 264 -1.84 -16.95 -15.18
C GLY A 264 -0.39 -17.35 -15.37
N ASP A 265 0.54 -16.40 -15.20
CA ASP A 265 1.98 -16.62 -15.38
C ASP A 265 2.69 -17.11 -14.11
N ILE A 266 2.23 -16.68 -12.93
CA ILE A 266 2.81 -16.99 -11.62
C ILE A 266 1.72 -16.96 -10.54
N ASN A 267 1.84 -17.81 -9.52
CA ASN A 267 1.03 -17.72 -8.31
C ASN A 267 1.86 -17.09 -7.18
N VAL A 268 1.22 -16.21 -6.39
CA VAL A 268 1.89 -15.51 -5.30
C VAL A 268 1.11 -15.58 -3.99
N ARG A 269 1.84 -15.53 -2.87
CA ARG A 269 1.31 -15.21 -1.54
C ARG A 269 2.12 -14.07 -0.97
N TYR A 270 1.50 -12.90 -0.86
CA TYR A 270 2.12 -11.66 -0.42
C TYR A 270 1.86 -11.42 1.07
N PHE A 271 2.88 -11.01 1.83
CA PHE A 271 2.77 -10.77 3.27
C PHE A 271 2.94 -9.29 3.65
N MET A 272 2.19 -8.83 4.65
CA MET A 272 2.11 -7.44 5.12
C MET A 272 2.64 -7.21 6.55
N PRO A 273 3.95 -7.30 6.79
CA PRO A 273 4.80 -8.46 6.54
C PRO A 273 4.42 -9.69 7.41
N HIS A 274 3.58 -9.49 8.43
CA HIS A 274 3.22 -10.54 9.41
C HIS A 274 1.88 -11.24 9.11
N GLN A 275 1.12 -10.74 8.14
CA GLN A 275 -0.16 -11.31 7.72
C GLN A 275 -0.17 -11.49 6.22
N CYS A 276 -0.60 -12.67 5.75
CA CYS A 276 -0.87 -12.92 4.35
C CYS A 276 -1.98 -12.00 3.86
N HIS A 277 -1.75 -11.36 2.72
CA HIS A 277 -2.71 -10.55 2.01
C HIS A 277 -3.88 -11.42 1.52
N PRO A 278 -5.13 -10.94 1.63
CA PRO A 278 -6.31 -11.74 1.29
C PRO A 278 -6.59 -11.84 -0.21
N SER A 279 -6.01 -10.94 -1.02
CA SER A 279 -5.97 -11.02 -2.49
C SER A 279 -4.58 -11.36 -2.99
#